data_AF-A0A179DBB0-F1
#
_entry.id   AF-A0A179DBB0-F1
#
_cell.length_a   1.000
_cell.length_b   1.000
_cell.length_c   1.000
_cell.angle_alpha   90.00
_cell.angle_beta   90.00
_cell.angle_gamma   90.00
#
_symmetry.space_group_name_H-M   'P 1'
#
loop_
_entity.id
_entity.type
_entity.pdbx_description
1 polymer ?
#
loop_
_entity_poly.entity_id
_entity_poly.type
_entity_poly.pdbx_seq_one_letter_code
_entity_poly.pdbx_strand_id
1 'polypeptide(L)'
;MKKLVALCSLLIASIIANANFGIKRDNFFLKSHTVLFKNKLEKNKLKIFLKLDDFDAKNGNSAATPTMDYLLSKKIKAAIGFIAIRCDESALSVYAPYLNAKNNKGEQLFEVWHHGLDHINPEFDGKNYDYQKAHFEQADKLMKDLFRLQMHSFGAPFNHNDATTNTVISENPNYKITMFNKPAADSQSGILNLENRVNMEIATGKPDYEAFVKNYNSKKGSYTDYMVLQGHPKFWKAEELNQFIKVIDFLISEGCEFDLPYNYYQSINSKTTKPKQTQKITFDALSVKKINDLDFDPKAKASSGLKVLYNSSNSTVATILDGKIHIVGAGTTVITTSQMGDTKFNSADYISQTLKVD
;
A
#
# COMPACT_ATOMS: atom_id res chain seq x y z
N MET A 1 -29.11 -12.94 15.54
CA MET A 1 -28.90 -11.48 15.65
C MET A 1 -30.19 -10.66 15.76
N LYS A 2 -31.14 -10.71 14.81
CA LYS A 2 -32.41 -9.94 14.89
C LYS A 2 -33.26 -10.23 16.15
N LYS A 3 -33.28 -11.48 16.64
CA LYS A 3 -33.99 -11.87 17.87
C LYS A 3 -33.33 -11.37 19.17
N LEU A 4 -32.01 -11.15 19.18
CA LEU A 4 -31.27 -10.73 20.39
C LEU A 4 -31.41 -9.21 20.62
N VAL A 5 -31.46 -8.43 19.54
CA VAL A 5 -31.71 -6.97 19.57
C VAL A 5 -33.13 -6.67 20.04
N ALA A 6 -34.12 -7.48 19.62
CA ALA A 6 -35.50 -7.36 20.09
C ALA A 6 -35.63 -7.66 21.59
N LEU A 7 -34.93 -8.69 22.09
CA LEU A 7 -34.94 -9.06 23.51
C LEU A 7 -34.34 -7.98 24.42
N CYS A 8 -33.21 -7.36 24.04
CA CYS A 8 -32.62 -6.26 24.81
C CYS A 8 -33.51 -5.00 24.82
N SER A 9 -34.20 -4.73 23.70
CA SER A 9 -35.13 -3.58 23.61
C SER A 9 -36.34 -3.76 24.52
N LEU A 10 -36.85 -4.99 24.64
CA LEU A 10 -37.95 -5.36 25.55
C LEU A 10 -37.51 -5.38 27.02
N LEU A 11 -36.28 -5.81 27.33
CA LEU A 11 -35.75 -5.82 28.69
C LEU A 11 -35.55 -4.40 29.24
N ILE A 12 -35.06 -3.48 28.41
CA ILE A 12 -34.88 -2.06 28.77
C ILE A 12 -36.23 -1.36 28.93
N ALA A 13 -37.21 -1.66 28.07
CA ALA A 13 -38.57 -1.13 28.21
C ALA A 13 -39.26 -1.60 29.50
N SER A 14 -39.02 -2.85 29.92
CA SER A 14 -39.54 -3.43 31.16
C SER A 14 -38.91 -2.83 32.42
N ILE A 15 -37.59 -2.58 32.40
CA ILE A 15 -36.87 -1.93 33.51
C ILE A 15 -37.33 -0.48 33.70
N ILE A 16 -37.65 0.22 32.61
CA ILE A 16 -38.13 1.62 32.65
C ILE A 16 -39.61 1.71 33.09
N ALA A 17 -40.43 0.71 32.80
CA ALA A 17 -41.85 0.68 33.20
C ALA A 17 -42.04 0.43 34.71
N ASN A 18 -41.08 -0.21 35.39
CA ASN A 18 -41.17 -0.53 36.82
C ASN A 18 -40.52 0.51 37.75
N ALA A 19 -39.89 1.56 37.22
CA ALA A 19 -39.32 2.63 38.03
C ALA A 19 -40.35 3.78 38.22
N ASN A 20 -41.12 3.70 39.31
CA ASN A 20 -42.02 4.77 39.78
C ASN A 20 -41.21 5.98 40.30
N PHE A 21 -40.62 6.77 39.40
CA PHE A 21 -40.09 8.10 39.73
C PHE A 21 -40.66 9.14 38.78
N GLY A 22 -41.50 10.01 39.33
CA GLY A 22 -42.13 11.14 38.65
C GLY A 22 -41.14 12.23 38.30
N ILE A 23 -40.34 12.01 37.25
CA ILE A 23 -39.46 13.03 36.68
C ILE A 23 -39.85 13.27 35.22
N LYS A 24 -40.06 14.56 34.89
CA LYS A 24 -40.38 15.04 33.55
C LYS A 24 -39.42 14.44 32.52
N ARG A 25 -40.01 13.83 31.48
CA ARG A 25 -39.31 13.18 30.37
C ARG A 25 -38.53 14.20 29.54
N ASP A 26 -37.22 14.25 29.74
CA ASP A 26 -36.32 14.87 28.77
C ASP A 26 -36.00 13.86 27.66
N ASN A 27 -36.65 14.04 26.51
CA ASN A 27 -36.39 13.32 25.25
C ASN A 27 -34.91 13.41 24.78
N PHE A 28 -34.10 14.23 25.42
CA PHE A 28 -32.67 14.39 25.17
C PHE A 28 -31.83 13.23 25.74
N PHE A 29 -32.22 12.68 26.91
CA PHE A 29 -31.46 11.63 27.60
C PHE A 29 -31.56 10.26 26.90
N LEU A 30 -32.72 9.94 26.31
CA LEU A 30 -32.93 8.71 25.53
C LEU A 30 -32.26 8.77 24.15
N LYS A 31 -32.25 9.93 23.49
CA LYS A 31 -31.55 10.10 22.20
C LYS A 31 -30.03 10.00 22.35
N SER A 32 -29.44 10.62 23.38
CA SER A 32 -27.98 10.59 23.60
C SER A 32 -27.46 9.18 23.92
N HIS A 33 -28.17 8.41 24.74
CA HIS A 33 -27.78 7.04 25.06
C HIS A 33 -28.02 6.07 23.90
N THR A 34 -29.07 6.26 23.09
CA THR A 34 -29.29 5.43 21.90
C THR A 34 -28.24 5.70 20.81
N VAL A 35 -27.75 6.95 20.69
CA VAL A 35 -26.64 7.30 19.78
C VAL A 35 -25.30 6.77 20.31
N LEU A 36 -25.03 6.90 21.61
CA LEU A 36 -23.83 6.32 22.23
C LEU A 36 -23.82 4.79 22.18
N PHE A 37 -24.96 4.11 22.35
CA PHE A 37 -25.06 2.66 22.19
C PHE A 37 -25.03 2.21 20.72
N LYS A 38 -25.60 2.98 19.78
CA LYS A 38 -25.44 2.70 18.34
C LYS A 38 -23.99 2.87 17.89
N ASN A 39 -23.31 3.94 18.30
CA ASN A 39 -21.90 4.16 18.00
C ASN A 39 -20.97 3.15 18.68
N LYS A 40 -21.40 2.53 19.79
CA LYS A 40 -20.66 1.45 20.47
C LYS A 40 -20.99 0.04 19.91
N LEU A 41 -22.06 -0.09 19.12
CA LEU A 41 -22.50 -1.34 18.47
C LEU A 41 -22.13 -1.42 16.98
N GLU A 42 -21.83 -0.30 16.32
CA GLU A 42 -20.99 -0.32 15.12
C GLU A 42 -19.57 -0.61 15.55
N LYS A 43 -19.27 -1.88 15.82
CA LYS A 43 -17.90 -2.36 15.95
C LYS A 43 -17.18 -1.89 14.67
N ASN A 44 -16.21 -0.98 14.79
CA ASN A 44 -15.35 -0.62 13.66
C ASN A 44 -14.93 -1.94 13.00
N LYS A 45 -15.20 -2.07 11.70
CA LYS A 45 -14.90 -3.31 10.99
C LYS A 45 -13.40 -3.55 11.09
N LEU A 46 -13.04 -4.80 11.35
CA LEU A 46 -11.64 -5.20 11.50
C LEU A 46 -10.90 -4.89 10.19
N LYS A 47 -9.87 -4.05 10.27
CA LYS A 47 -9.07 -3.68 9.10
C LYS A 47 -8.03 -4.75 8.80
N ILE A 48 -7.80 -5.00 7.51
CA ILE A 48 -6.80 -5.93 7.02
C ILE A 48 -5.76 -5.13 6.23
N PHE A 49 -4.50 -5.23 6.68
CA PHE A 49 -3.36 -4.77 5.91
C PHE A 49 -2.70 -5.99 5.28
N LEU A 50 -2.85 -6.16 3.97
CA LEU A 50 -2.05 -7.12 3.22
C LEU A 50 -0.64 -6.55 3.07
N LYS A 51 0.32 -7.14 3.78
CA LYS A 51 1.75 -6.83 3.69
C LYS A 51 2.39 -7.87 2.77
N LEU A 52 2.48 -7.57 1.48
CA LEU A 52 2.96 -8.51 0.49
C LEU A 52 4.45 -8.22 0.20
N ASP A 53 5.30 -9.17 0.53
CA ASP A 53 6.76 -9.07 0.54
C ASP A 53 7.36 -9.56 -0.79
N ASP A 54 8.66 -9.31 -0.94
CA ASP A 54 9.52 -9.82 -2.03
C ASP A 54 9.13 -9.43 -3.45
N PHE A 55 8.51 -8.26 -3.64
CA PHE A 55 8.23 -7.76 -4.98
C PHE A 55 9.52 -7.38 -5.71
N ASP A 56 9.50 -7.62 -7.01
CA ASP A 56 10.52 -7.26 -7.98
C ASP A 56 9.87 -6.88 -9.31
N ALA A 57 10.64 -6.26 -10.20
CA ALA A 57 10.31 -6.22 -11.62
C ALA A 57 11.58 -6.06 -12.45
N LYS A 58 11.82 -7.02 -13.34
CA LYS A 58 13.02 -7.05 -14.16
C LYS A 58 12.68 -7.48 -15.58
N ASN A 59 13.30 -6.85 -16.57
CA ASN A 59 13.11 -7.15 -17.99
C ASN A 59 11.61 -7.17 -18.40
N GLY A 60 10.82 -6.24 -17.89
CA GLY A 60 9.39 -6.10 -18.18
C GLY A 60 8.48 -7.14 -17.51
N ASN A 61 8.99 -7.88 -16.51
CA ASN A 61 8.26 -8.99 -15.89
C ASN A 61 8.32 -8.93 -14.36
N SER A 62 7.28 -9.48 -13.72
CA SER A 62 7.26 -9.77 -12.29
C SER A 62 6.39 -10.99 -12.01
N ALA A 63 6.88 -11.91 -11.18
CA ALA A 63 6.16 -13.12 -10.78
C ALA A 63 4.93 -12.83 -9.91
N ALA A 64 4.85 -11.65 -9.29
CA ALA A 64 3.72 -11.27 -8.45
C ALA A 64 2.49 -10.75 -9.23
N THR A 65 2.61 -10.55 -10.55
CA THR A 65 1.52 -9.98 -11.38
C THR A 65 0.20 -10.74 -11.31
N PRO A 66 0.13 -12.10 -11.26
CA PRO A 66 -1.16 -12.79 -11.13
C PRO A 66 -1.91 -12.45 -9.83
N THR A 67 -1.16 -12.19 -8.74
CA THR A 67 -1.75 -11.76 -7.47
C THR A 67 -2.28 -10.32 -7.59
N MET A 68 -1.52 -9.45 -8.25
CA MET A 68 -1.95 -8.07 -8.50
C MET A 68 -3.20 -7.99 -9.38
N ASP A 69 -3.29 -8.81 -10.42
CA ASP A 69 -4.46 -8.93 -11.28
C ASP A 69 -5.71 -9.37 -10.50
N TYR A 70 -5.58 -10.38 -9.64
CA TYR A 70 -6.66 -10.80 -8.76
C TYR A 70 -7.12 -9.65 -7.84
N LEU A 71 -6.20 -9.02 -7.11
CA LEU A 71 -6.52 -7.93 -6.19
C LEU A 71 -7.17 -6.74 -6.91
N LEU A 72 -6.66 -6.40 -8.10
CA LEU A 72 -7.22 -5.36 -8.95
C LEU A 72 -8.64 -5.70 -9.40
N SER A 73 -8.89 -6.95 -9.82
CA SER A 73 -10.22 -7.42 -10.25
C SER A 73 -11.25 -7.33 -9.12
N LYS A 74 -10.81 -7.53 -7.88
CA LYS A 74 -11.67 -7.48 -6.68
C LYS A 74 -11.68 -6.12 -5.99
N LYS A 75 -10.90 -5.14 -6.47
CA LYS A 75 -10.72 -3.82 -5.85
C LYS A 75 -10.27 -3.91 -4.38
N ILE A 76 -9.38 -4.85 -4.08
CA ILE A 76 -8.86 -5.10 -2.74
C ILE A 76 -7.59 -4.29 -2.53
N LYS A 77 -7.50 -3.61 -1.38
CA LYS A 77 -6.33 -2.82 -1.02
C LYS A 77 -5.19 -3.70 -0.54
N ALA A 78 -3.96 -3.39 -0.96
CA ALA A 78 -2.76 -4.10 -0.50
C ALA A 78 -1.51 -3.20 -0.48
N ALA A 79 -0.61 -3.47 0.47
CA ALA A 79 0.70 -2.85 0.55
C ALA A 79 1.75 -3.81 -0.02
N ILE A 80 2.51 -3.36 -1.01
CA ILE A 80 3.50 -4.17 -1.75
C ILE A 80 4.94 -3.70 -1.48
N GLY A 81 5.78 -4.63 -1.00
CA GLY A 81 7.14 -4.35 -0.54
C GLY A 81 8.16 -4.80 -1.55
N PHE A 82 8.89 -3.84 -2.11
CA PHE A 82 9.90 -4.13 -3.12
C PHE A 82 11.29 -4.29 -2.51
N ILE A 83 12.02 -5.26 -3.03
CA ILE A 83 13.46 -5.37 -2.83
C ILE A 83 14.12 -4.52 -3.90
N ALA A 84 14.69 -3.39 -3.51
CA ALA A 84 14.96 -2.30 -4.45
C ALA A 84 15.90 -2.72 -5.60
N ILE A 85 17.01 -3.43 -5.33
CA ILE A 85 17.96 -3.83 -6.39
C ILE A 85 17.43 -4.91 -7.33
N ARG A 86 16.29 -5.53 -7.01
CA ARG A 86 15.65 -6.51 -7.89
C ARG A 86 14.75 -5.83 -8.93
N CYS A 87 14.66 -4.51 -8.90
CA CYS A 87 13.96 -3.71 -9.89
C CYS A 87 14.93 -3.10 -10.91
N ASP A 88 14.50 -2.99 -12.16
CA ASP A 88 15.19 -2.21 -13.20
C ASP A 88 14.28 -1.14 -13.82
N GLU A 89 14.75 -0.47 -14.86
CA GLU A 89 14.05 0.61 -15.56
C GLU A 89 12.69 0.21 -16.13
N SER A 90 12.42 -1.08 -16.30
CA SER A 90 11.12 -1.59 -16.76
C SER A 90 10.07 -1.61 -15.65
N ALA A 91 10.47 -1.53 -14.38
CA ALA A 91 9.59 -1.75 -13.23
C ALA A 91 8.38 -0.81 -13.19
N LEU A 92 8.57 0.47 -13.54
CA LEU A 92 7.46 1.41 -13.60
C LEU A 92 6.46 1.04 -14.70
N SER A 93 6.90 0.56 -15.85
CA SER A 93 5.99 0.14 -16.92
C SER A 93 5.15 -1.09 -16.51
N VAL A 94 5.73 -2.01 -15.74
CA VAL A 94 5.03 -3.19 -15.20
C VAL A 94 3.97 -2.78 -14.19
N TYR A 95 4.28 -1.82 -13.31
CA TYR A 95 3.44 -1.53 -12.15
C TYR A 95 2.56 -0.28 -12.26
N ALA A 96 2.82 0.63 -13.20
CA ALA A 96 2.01 1.84 -13.40
C ALA A 96 0.49 1.56 -13.50
N PRO A 97 0.01 0.50 -14.20
CA PRO A 97 -1.42 0.18 -14.22
C PRO A 97 -2.01 -0.10 -12.83
N TYR A 98 -1.27 -0.83 -11.97
CA TYR A 98 -1.70 -1.10 -10.60
C TYR A 98 -1.58 0.17 -9.74
N LEU A 99 -0.49 0.93 -9.87
CA LEU A 99 -0.27 2.14 -9.09
C LEU A 99 -1.24 3.28 -9.46
N ASN A 100 -1.88 3.23 -10.61
CA ASN A 100 -3.00 4.11 -10.97
C ASN A 100 -4.36 3.62 -10.45
N ALA A 101 -4.43 2.38 -9.97
CA ALA A 101 -5.70 1.73 -9.72
C ALA A 101 -6.40 2.32 -8.48
N LYS A 102 -7.64 2.74 -8.70
CA LYS A 102 -8.53 3.27 -7.67
C LYS A 102 -9.77 2.39 -7.52
N ASN A 103 -10.37 2.41 -6.35
CA ASN A 103 -11.70 1.86 -6.13
C ASN A 103 -12.79 2.82 -6.63
N ASN A 104 -14.05 2.44 -6.49
CA ASN A 104 -15.20 3.24 -6.94
C ASN A 104 -15.37 4.57 -6.18
N LYS A 105 -14.67 4.75 -5.06
CA LYS A 105 -14.62 6.00 -4.28
C LYS A 105 -13.45 6.90 -4.67
N GLY A 106 -12.63 6.50 -5.64
CA GLY A 106 -11.42 7.21 -6.04
C GLY A 106 -10.24 7.02 -5.09
N GLU A 107 -10.32 6.07 -4.15
CA GLU A 107 -9.23 5.76 -3.22
C GLU A 107 -8.22 4.82 -3.87
N GLN A 108 -6.95 5.04 -3.58
CA GLN A 108 -5.86 4.19 -4.05
C GLN A 108 -6.03 2.74 -3.59
N LEU A 109 -5.77 1.78 -4.48
CA LEU A 109 -5.79 0.35 -4.15
C LEU A 109 -4.45 -0.15 -3.62
N PHE A 110 -3.33 0.37 -4.10
CA PHE A 110 -2.02 -0.17 -3.76
C PHE A 110 -1.08 0.89 -3.19
N GLU A 111 -0.36 0.53 -2.13
CA GLU A 111 0.73 1.32 -1.54
C GLU A 111 2.05 0.58 -1.73
N VAL A 112 3.09 1.28 -2.17
CA VAL A 112 4.46 0.74 -2.21
C VAL A 112 5.18 1.06 -0.90
N TRP A 113 5.84 0.07 -0.33
CA TRP A 113 6.60 0.22 0.91
C TRP A 113 8.03 -0.34 0.80
N HIS A 114 8.89 0.11 1.71
CA HIS A 114 10.32 -0.17 1.71
C HIS A 114 10.62 -1.54 2.33
N HIS A 115 11.13 -2.47 1.53
CA HIS A 115 11.48 -3.83 1.95
C HIS A 115 12.96 -4.15 1.77
N GLY A 116 13.83 -3.18 2.07
CA GLY A 116 15.27 -3.32 1.96
C GLY A 116 15.83 -3.02 0.56
N LEU A 117 17.15 -2.92 0.52
CA LEU A 117 17.92 -2.73 -0.69
C LEU A 117 18.11 -4.07 -1.41
N ASP A 118 18.72 -5.03 -0.73
CA ASP A 118 19.23 -6.26 -1.33
C ASP A 118 18.69 -7.55 -0.71
N HIS A 119 18.02 -7.45 0.45
CA HIS A 119 17.36 -8.56 1.14
C HIS A 119 18.37 -9.65 1.54
N ILE A 120 19.58 -9.26 1.95
CA ILE A 120 20.57 -10.17 2.56
C ILE A 120 20.29 -10.38 4.06
N ASN A 121 20.87 -11.43 4.66
CA ASN A 121 20.67 -11.73 6.08
C ASN A 121 22.00 -11.69 6.86
N PRO A 122 22.19 -10.76 7.82
CA PRO A 122 21.31 -9.62 8.11
C PRO A 122 21.59 -8.41 7.20
N GLU A 123 20.52 -7.71 6.81
CA GLU A 123 20.60 -6.38 6.20
C GLU A 123 20.45 -5.26 7.24
N PHE A 124 19.63 -5.48 8.27
CA PHE A 124 19.38 -4.49 9.34
C PHE A 124 19.85 -4.99 10.70
N ASP A 125 19.13 -5.92 11.34
CA ASP A 125 19.44 -6.42 12.70
C ASP A 125 20.93 -6.80 12.89
N GLY A 126 21.59 -6.17 13.86
CA GLY A 126 22.98 -6.43 14.21
C GLY A 126 24.01 -5.76 13.30
N LYS A 127 23.57 -5.01 12.27
CA LYS A 127 24.44 -4.11 11.50
C LYS A 127 24.56 -2.75 12.19
N ASN A 128 25.69 -2.09 11.99
CA ASN A 128 25.91 -0.75 12.54
C ASN A 128 25.05 0.31 11.83
N TYR A 129 24.95 1.49 12.46
CA TYR A 129 24.14 2.60 11.98
C TYR A 129 24.46 3.01 10.54
N ASP A 130 25.74 3.22 10.21
CA ASP A 130 26.14 3.68 8.87
C ASP A 130 25.72 2.70 7.77
N TYR A 131 25.85 1.40 8.03
CA TYR A 131 25.43 0.36 7.11
C TYR A 131 23.91 0.36 6.90
N GLN A 132 23.14 0.36 7.98
CA GLN A 132 21.68 0.38 7.92
C GLN A 132 21.16 1.66 7.23
N LYS A 133 21.76 2.81 7.55
CA LYS A 133 21.45 4.10 6.94
C LYS A 133 21.71 4.08 5.44
N ALA A 134 22.89 3.61 5.02
CA ALA A 134 23.25 3.53 3.62
C ALA A 134 22.31 2.60 2.84
N HIS A 135 21.96 1.44 3.38
CA HIS A 135 21.01 0.51 2.75
C HIS A 135 19.61 1.12 2.65
N PHE A 136 19.13 1.72 3.73
CA PHE A 136 17.83 2.37 3.76
C PHE A 136 17.71 3.48 2.71
N GLU A 137 18.67 4.41 2.67
CA GLU A 137 18.66 5.55 1.75
C GLU A 137 18.87 5.16 0.30
N GLN A 138 19.73 4.17 0.02
CA GLN A 138 19.92 3.66 -1.34
C GLN A 138 18.63 3.02 -1.87
N ALA A 139 17.94 2.24 -1.05
CA ALA A 139 16.67 1.64 -1.44
C ALA A 139 15.57 2.70 -1.64
N ASP A 140 15.46 3.68 -0.74
CA ASP A 140 14.50 4.80 -0.89
C ASP A 140 14.77 5.58 -2.18
N LYS A 141 16.04 5.92 -2.44
CA LYS A 141 16.46 6.61 -3.66
C LYS A 141 16.16 5.80 -4.92
N LEU A 142 16.52 4.52 -4.94
CA LEU A 142 16.32 3.65 -6.10
C LEU A 142 14.83 3.50 -6.41
N MET A 143 14.00 3.27 -5.40
CA MET A 143 12.55 3.17 -5.58
C MET A 143 11.93 4.49 -6.03
N LYS A 144 12.38 5.63 -5.49
CA LYS A 144 11.96 6.96 -5.96
C LYS A 144 12.36 7.23 -7.40
N ASP A 145 13.55 6.76 -7.81
CA ASP A 145 14.04 6.94 -9.17
C ASP A 145 13.34 6.04 -10.18
N LEU A 146 13.06 4.78 -9.81
CA LEU A 146 12.37 3.84 -10.68
C LEU A 146 10.88 4.13 -10.76
N PHE A 147 10.20 4.20 -9.61
CA PHE A 147 8.74 4.27 -9.55
C PHE A 147 8.20 5.69 -9.49
N ARG A 148 9.01 6.71 -9.18
CA ARG A 148 8.56 8.11 -9.10
C ARG A 148 7.45 8.29 -8.07
N LEU A 149 7.63 7.68 -6.90
CA LEU A 149 6.74 7.77 -5.75
C LEU A 149 7.53 8.04 -4.46
N GLN A 150 6.81 8.42 -3.40
CA GLN A 150 7.35 8.51 -2.05
C GLN A 150 6.82 7.34 -1.22
N MET A 151 7.71 6.52 -0.67
CA MET A 151 7.34 5.49 0.30
C MET A 151 7.14 6.11 1.68
N HIS A 152 6.20 5.54 2.44
CA HIS A 152 5.84 6.01 3.79
C HIS A 152 5.94 4.92 4.87
N SER A 153 6.13 3.68 4.44
CA SER A 153 6.07 2.49 5.27
C SER A 153 7.35 1.67 5.08
N PHE A 154 7.85 1.07 6.15
CA PHE A 154 9.02 0.20 6.15
C PHE A 154 8.69 -1.16 6.78
N GLY A 155 9.26 -2.23 6.24
CA GLY A 155 9.33 -3.52 6.90
C GLY A 155 10.63 -4.21 6.54
N ALA A 156 11.43 -4.57 7.54
CA ALA A 156 12.74 -5.17 7.25
C ALA A 156 12.60 -6.56 6.58
N PRO A 157 13.48 -6.90 5.63
CA PRO A 157 13.72 -8.27 5.21
C PRO A 157 13.82 -9.22 6.39
N PHE A 158 13.22 -10.39 6.26
CA PHE A 158 13.15 -11.42 7.31
C PHE A 158 12.45 -10.98 8.61
N ASN A 159 11.87 -9.77 8.64
CA ASN A 159 11.46 -9.06 9.86
C ASN A 159 12.62 -8.85 10.86
N HIS A 160 13.87 -8.87 10.38
CA HIS A 160 15.06 -8.68 11.21
C HIS A 160 15.40 -7.19 11.28
N ASN A 161 15.14 -6.56 12.42
CA ASN A 161 15.41 -5.15 12.68
C ASN A 161 15.73 -4.96 14.16
N ASP A 162 16.31 -3.81 14.49
CA ASP A 162 16.72 -3.47 15.85
C ASP A 162 16.48 -1.98 16.18
N ALA A 163 16.96 -1.53 17.34
CA ALA A 163 16.84 -0.14 17.76
C ALA A 163 17.58 0.83 16.82
N THR A 164 18.69 0.40 16.20
CA THR A 164 19.41 1.19 15.21
C THR A 164 18.57 1.39 13.95
N THR A 165 17.82 0.35 13.54
CA THR A 165 16.85 0.45 12.44
C THR A 165 15.81 1.54 12.71
N ASN A 166 15.28 1.61 13.93
CA ASN A 166 14.32 2.66 14.31
C ASN A 166 14.93 4.06 14.23
N THR A 167 16.17 4.24 14.68
CA THR A 167 16.88 5.53 14.58
C THR A 167 16.99 5.97 13.12
N VAL A 168 17.49 5.08 12.24
CA VAL A 168 17.64 5.35 10.80
C VAL A 168 16.33 5.79 10.15
N ILE A 169 15.23 5.08 10.45
CA ILE A 169 13.91 5.39 9.89
C ILE A 169 13.39 6.74 10.42
N SER A 170 13.56 7.01 11.72
CA SER A 170 13.04 8.22 12.37
C SER A 170 13.65 9.52 11.84
N GLU A 171 14.86 9.46 11.29
CA GLU A 171 15.54 10.60 10.69
C GLU A 171 15.00 10.95 9.29
N ASN A 172 14.24 10.05 8.65
CA ASN A 172 13.56 10.36 7.39
C ASN A 172 12.08 10.71 7.67
N PRO A 173 11.70 12.00 7.60
CA PRO A 173 10.35 12.45 7.96
C PRO A 173 9.27 11.96 7.01
N ASN A 174 9.59 11.30 5.89
CA ASN A 174 8.59 10.70 5.00
C ASN A 174 8.04 9.38 5.55
N TYR A 175 8.80 8.67 6.39
CA TYR A 175 8.40 7.39 6.95
C TYR A 175 7.57 7.59 8.21
N LYS A 176 6.40 6.94 8.21
CA LYS A 176 5.36 7.08 9.24
C LYS A 176 4.90 5.75 9.79
N ILE A 177 5.20 4.66 9.11
CA ILE A 177 4.80 3.31 9.51
C ILE A 177 5.99 2.37 9.47
N THR A 178 6.12 1.55 10.50
CA THR A 178 6.92 0.32 10.47
C THR A 178 6.01 -0.89 10.59
N MET A 179 6.42 -2.02 10.02
CA MET A 179 5.69 -3.28 10.11
C MET A 179 6.58 -4.34 10.76
N PHE A 180 6.16 -4.82 11.92
CA PHE A 180 6.85 -5.83 12.72
C PHE A 180 8.22 -5.40 13.29
N ASN A 181 8.41 -4.10 13.58
CA ASN A 181 9.65 -3.66 14.21
C ASN A 181 9.74 -4.07 15.69
N LYS A 182 10.92 -4.52 16.13
CA LYS A 182 11.26 -4.94 17.49
C LYS A 182 12.65 -4.42 17.88
N PRO A 183 12.77 -3.52 18.88
CA PRO A 183 11.67 -2.90 19.61
C PRO A 183 10.80 -2.03 18.69
N ALA A 184 9.57 -1.74 19.12
CA ALA A 184 8.78 -0.71 18.46
C ALA A 184 9.54 0.63 18.50
N ALA A 185 9.32 1.48 17.49
CA ALA A 185 9.88 2.83 17.50
C ALA A 185 9.40 3.60 18.73
N ASP A 186 10.21 4.57 19.19
CA ASP A 186 9.82 5.45 20.29
C ASP A 186 8.49 6.13 19.97
N SER A 187 7.55 6.10 20.91
CA SER A 187 6.28 6.83 20.87
C SER A 187 6.41 8.30 20.45
N GLN A 188 7.53 8.96 20.76
CA GLN A 188 7.79 10.36 20.39
C GLN A 188 8.20 10.56 18.93
N SER A 189 8.64 9.50 18.24
CA SER A 189 9.05 9.56 16.83
C SER A 189 7.90 9.88 15.88
N GLY A 190 6.65 9.68 16.31
CA GLY A 190 5.46 9.82 15.47
C GLY A 190 5.34 8.72 14.39
N ILE A 191 6.08 7.62 14.53
CA ILE A 191 6.01 6.43 13.69
C ILE A 191 5.07 5.40 14.34
N LEU A 192 4.12 4.90 13.55
CA LEU A 192 3.22 3.81 13.94
C LEU A 192 3.87 2.46 13.65
N ASN A 193 4.02 1.60 14.66
CA ASN A 193 4.42 0.20 14.45
C ASN A 193 3.18 -0.69 14.30
N LEU A 194 2.99 -1.28 13.12
CA LEU A 194 1.95 -2.28 12.86
C LEU A 194 2.49 -3.66 13.20
N GLU A 195 2.12 -4.17 14.39
CA GLU A 195 2.71 -5.40 14.94
C GLU A 195 1.75 -6.58 15.07
N ASN A 196 0.45 -6.38 14.82
CA ASN A 196 -0.57 -7.43 14.95
C ASN A 196 -0.52 -8.42 13.76
N ARG A 197 0.56 -9.21 13.70
CA ARG A 197 0.84 -10.18 12.66
C ARG A 197 -0.12 -11.35 12.71
N VAL A 198 -0.69 -11.68 11.57
CA VAL A 198 -1.45 -12.92 11.37
C VAL A 198 -0.86 -13.65 10.16
N ASN A 199 -0.43 -14.88 10.38
CA ASN A 199 0.16 -15.69 9.33
C ASN A 199 -0.94 -16.34 8.50
N MET A 200 -0.96 -16.06 7.21
CA MET A 200 -1.72 -16.83 6.21
C MET A 200 -0.89 -17.91 5.54
N GLU A 201 0.44 -17.90 5.75
CA GLU A 201 1.37 -18.90 5.23
C GLU A 201 1.94 -19.77 6.36
N ILE A 202 2.05 -21.08 6.11
CA ILE A 202 2.69 -22.04 7.04
C ILE A 202 4.20 -22.11 6.88
N ALA A 203 4.71 -21.63 5.74
CA ALA A 203 6.11 -21.36 5.44
C ALA A 203 6.16 -20.28 4.34
N THR A 204 7.28 -19.58 4.18
CA THR A 204 7.44 -18.55 3.15
C THR A 204 6.95 -19.01 1.78
N GLY A 205 5.98 -18.28 1.23
CA GLY A 205 5.40 -18.58 -0.08
C GLY A 205 4.39 -19.73 -0.10
N LYS A 206 3.95 -20.24 1.06
CA LYS A 206 3.00 -21.37 1.17
C LYS A 206 1.74 -20.96 1.95
N PRO A 207 0.83 -20.18 1.34
CA PRO A 207 -0.47 -19.88 1.92
C PRO A 207 -1.28 -21.17 2.13
N ASP A 208 -1.96 -21.24 3.27
CA ASP A 208 -2.77 -22.40 3.65
C ASP A 208 -4.08 -21.91 4.29
N TYR A 209 -5.18 -22.14 3.57
CA TYR A 209 -6.49 -21.65 3.97
C TYR A 209 -6.99 -22.29 5.28
N GLU A 210 -6.82 -23.60 5.44
CA GLU A 210 -7.35 -24.33 6.59
C GLU A 210 -6.59 -23.95 7.88
N ALA A 211 -5.26 -23.87 7.80
CA ALA A 211 -4.41 -23.40 8.89
C ALA A 211 -4.73 -21.95 9.27
N PHE A 212 -4.95 -21.09 8.28
CA PHE A 212 -5.36 -19.70 8.50
C PHE A 212 -6.68 -19.61 9.26
N VAL A 213 -7.75 -20.28 8.77
CA VAL A 213 -9.08 -20.24 9.40
C VAL A 213 -9.05 -20.80 10.82
N LYS A 214 -8.28 -21.87 11.06
CA LYS A 214 -8.07 -22.43 12.40
C LYS A 214 -7.42 -21.41 13.34
N ASN A 215 -6.34 -20.76 12.90
CA ASN A 215 -5.65 -19.75 13.69
C ASN A 215 -6.53 -18.54 13.96
N TYR A 216 -7.15 -17.98 12.92
CA TYR A 216 -8.08 -16.86 13.03
C TYR A 216 -9.18 -17.15 14.05
N ASN A 217 -9.87 -18.29 13.96
CA ASN A 217 -10.94 -18.62 14.91
C ASN A 217 -10.46 -18.75 16.36
N SER A 218 -9.22 -19.21 16.57
CA SER A 218 -8.63 -19.30 17.92
C SER A 218 -8.29 -17.94 18.53
N LYS A 219 -8.14 -16.90 17.71
CA LYS A 219 -7.68 -15.56 18.11
C LYS A 219 -8.66 -14.43 17.79
N LYS A 220 -9.79 -14.69 17.11
CA LYS A 220 -10.69 -13.63 16.64
C LYS A 220 -11.22 -12.70 17.74
N GLY A 221 -11.28 -13.18 18.98
CA GLY A 221 -11.65 -12.35 20.14
C GLY A 221 -10.61 -11.32 20.56
N SER A 222 -9.33 -11.50 20.19
CA SER A 222 -8.23 -10.58 20.54
C SER A 222 -7.97 -9.48 19.49
N TYR A 223 -8.61 -9.55 18.31
CA TYR A 223 -8.43 -8.54 17.27
C TYR A 223 -9.43 -7.38 17.47
N THR A 224 -8.92 -6.19 17.76
CA THR A 224 -9.76 -5.02 18.07
C THR A 224 -9.80 -3.99 16.94
N ASP A 225 -8.70 -3.78 16.22
CA ASP A 225 -8.58 -2.65 15.29
C ASP A 225 -8.12 -3.06 13.89
N TYR A 226 -7.06 -3.88 13.79
CA TYR A 226 -6.51 -4.34 12.52
C TYR A 226 -5.78 -5.68 12.64
N MET A 227 -5.53 -6.33 11.49
CA MET A 227 -4.59 -7.44 11.32
C MET A 227 -3.62 -7.13 10.18
N VAL A 228 -2.36 -7.57 10.31
CA VAL A 228 -1.36 -7.48 9.24
C VAL A 228 -1.08 -8.89 8.73
N LEU A 229 -1.43 -9.15 7.48
CA LEU A 229 -1.25 -10.46 6.83
C LEU A 229 -0.05 -10.41 5.91
N GLN A 230 1.01 -11.13 6.29
CA GLN A 230 2.22 -11.23 5.49
C GLN A 230 2.11 -12.36 4.46
N GLY A 231 2.54 -12.10 3.23
CA GLY A 231 2.60 -13.09 2.15
C GLY A 231 3.73 -12.81 1.19
N HIS A 232 4.12 -13.82 0.40
CA HIS A 232 5.23 -13.71 -0.54
C HIS A 232 4.80 -14.10 -1.98
N PRO A 233 4.04 -13.23 -2.68
CA PRO A 233 3.41 -13.56 -3.96
C PRO A 233 4.35 -14.02 -5.07
N LYS A 234 5.63 -13.63 -5.01
CA LYS A 234 6.66 -14.09 -5.94
C LYS A 234 6.74 -15.62 -6.03
N PHE A 235 6.43 -16.33 -4.95
CA PHE A 235 6.50 -17.78 -4.89
C PHE A 235 5.17 -18.48 -5.18
N TRP A 236 4.07 -17.72 -5.31
CA TRP A 236 2.76 -18.31 -5.46
C TRP A 236 2.51 -18.76 -6.89
N LYS A 237 2.42 -20.07 -7.10
CA LYS A 237 1.90 -20.63 -8.35
C LYS A 237 0.37 -20.67 -8.26
N ALA A 238 -0.27 -21.33 -9.23
CA ALA A 238 -1.73 -21.38 -9.28
C ALA A 238 -2.37 -21.93 -7.99
N GLU A 239 -1.76 -22.95 -7.36
CA GLU A 239 -2.31 -23.55 -6.14
C GLU A 239 -2.15 -22.61 -4.94
N GLU A 240 -0.96 -22.04 -4.72
CA GLU A 240 -0.75 -21.08 -3.63
C GLU A 240 -1.62 -19.85 -3.80
N LEU A 241 -1.75 -19.32 -5.01
CA LEU A 241 -2.67 -18.21 -5.29
C LEU A 241 -4.12 -18.60 -4.96
N ASN A 242 -4.55 -19.82 -5.28
CA ASN A 242 -5.88 -20.30 -4.92
C ASN A 242 -6.09 -20.39 -3.40
N GLN A 243 -5.07 -20.80 -2.63
CA GLN A 243 -5.13 -20.78 -1.16
C GLN A 243 -5.25 -19.35 -0.62
N PHE A 244 -4.49 -18.41 -1.17
CA PHE A 244 -4.60 -16.99 -0.84
C PHE A 244 -6.00 -16.43 -1.15
N ILE A 245 -6.57 -16.76 -2.32
CA ILE A 245 -7.92 -16.34 -2.71
C ILE A 245 -8.96 -16.81 -1.67
N LYS A 246 -8.88 -18.07 -1.22
CA LYS A 246 -9.78 -18.59 -0.18
C LYS A 246 -9.65 -17.83 1.14
N VAL A 247 -8.44 -17.44 1.55
CA VAL A 247 -8.20 -16.60 2.73
C VAL A 247 -8.89 -15.24 2.59
N ILE A 248 -8.75 -14.60 1.42
CA ILE A 248 -9.38 -13.32 1.12
C ILE A 248 -10.91 -13.43 1.15
N ASP A 249 -11.48 -14.41 0.46
CA ASP A 249 -12.93 -14.63 0.41
C ASP A 249 -13.51 -14.87 1.80
N PHE A 250 -12.80 -15.63 2.65
CA PHE A 250 -13.17 -15.83 4.05
C PHE A 250 -13.15 -14.52 4.85
N LEU A 251 -12.10 -13.71 4.75
CA LEU A 251 -12.03 -12.42 5.45
C LEU A 251 -13.15 -11.46 5.03
N ILE A 252 -13.50 -11.44 3.74
CA ILE A 252 -14.65 -10.70 3.23
C ILE A 252 -15.95 -11.23 3.85
N SER A 253 -16.12 -12.56 3.95
CA SER A 253 -17.30 -13.17 4.58
C SER A 253 -17.42 -12.87 6.08
N GLU A 254 -16.29 -12.67 6.77
CA GLU A 254 -16.23 -12.24 8.17
C GLU A 254 -16.52 -10.73 8.33
N GLY A 255 -16.71 -10.00 7.23
CA GLY A 255 -17.00 -8.57 7.22
C GLY A 255 -15.79 -7.68 7.46
N CYS A 256 -14.57 -8.21 7.27
CA CYS A 256 -13.35 -7.43 7.37
C CYS A 256 -13.21 -6.45 6.19
N GLU A 257 -12.51 -5.34 6.41
CA GLU A 257 -12.23 -4.35 5.37
C GLU A 257 -10.73 -4.26 5.10
N PHE A 258 -10.36 -4.21 3.82
CA PHE A 258 -8.96 -4.04 3.42
C PHE A 258 -8.64 -2.56 3.34
N ASP A 259 -7.51 -2.15 3.93
CA ASP A 259 -7.04 -0.77 3.89
C ASP A 259 -5.52 -0.71 3.66
N LEU A 260 -4.98 0.49 3.48
CA LEU A 260 -3.55 0.72 3.31
C LEU A 260 -2.93 1.21 4.63
N PRO A 261 -1.72 0.75 4.99
CA PRO A 261 -1.01 1.21 6.19
C PRO A 261 -0.95 2.73 6.32
N TYR A 262 -0.63 3.45 5.24
CA TYR A 262 -0.54 4.91 5.29
C TYR A 262 -1.90 5.60 5.43
N ASN A 263 -2.95 5.09 4.79
CA ASN A 263 -4.31 5.59 4.99
C ASN A 263 -4.75 5.43 6.46
N TYR A 264 -4.42 4.28 7.07
CA TYR A 264 -4.72 4.05 8.47
C TYR A 264 -3.96 5.00 9.40
N TYR A 265 -2.66 5.17 9.18
CA TYR A 265 -1.84 6.15 9.89
C TYR A 265 -2.47 7.55 9.83
N GLN A 266 -2.87 7.99 8.64
CA GLN A 266 -3.53 9.29 8.45
C GLN A 266 -4.84 9.37 9.22
N SER A 267 -5.66 8.32 9.21
CA SER A 267 -6.96 8.30 9.89
C SER A 267 -6.86 8.47 11.41
N ILE A 268 -5.80 7.94 12.04
CA ILE A 268 -5.60 8.03 13.50
C ILE A 268 -4.74 9.24 13.93
N ASN A 269 -4.00 9.85 12.99
CA ASN A 269 -3.14 11.02 13.22
C ASN A 269 -3.65 12.28 12.51
N SER A 270 -4.93 12.33 12.12
CA SER A 270 -5.48 13.40 11.29
C SER A 270 -5.29 14.78 11.93
N LYS A 271 -4.31 15.54 11.43
CA LYS A 271 -4.24 17.00 11.58
C LYS A 271 -5.03 17.62 10.42
N THR A 272 -5.71 18.74 10.65
CA THR A 272 -6.39 19.50 9.59
C THR A 272 -5.35 20.10 8.64
N THR A 273 -4.91 19.33 7.64
CA THR A 273 -4.10 19.82 6.53
C THR A 273 -5.02 20.26 5.41
N LYS A 274 -4.63 21.34 4.72
CA LYS A 274 -5.36 21.79 3.54
C LYS A 274 -5.32 20.68 2.49
N PRO A 275 -6.47 20.21 1.97
CA PRO A 275 -6.49 19.21 0.90
C PRO A 275 -5.70 19.70 -0.31
N LYS A 276 -4.84 18.84 -0.85
CA LYS A 276 -4.12 19.10 -2.11
C LYS A 276 -5.08 18.95 -3.29
N GLN A 277 -4.82 19.70 -4.35
CA GLN A 277 -5.56 19.65 -5.61
C GLN A 277 -5.15 18.43 -6.43
N THR A 278 -6.12 17.78 -7.08
CA THR A 278 -5.83 16.74 -8.07
C THR A 278 -5.28 17.36 -9.36
N GLN A 279 -4.37 16.66 -10.02
CA GLN A 279 -3.85 17.04 -11.33
C GLN A 279 -3.86 15.84 -12.28
N LYS A 280 -3.76 16.12 -13.58
CA LYS A 280 -3.70 15.11 -14.64
C LYS A 280 -2.51 15.37 -15.56
N ILE A 281 -2.00 14.33 -16.18
CA ILE A 281 -1.03 14.41 -17.26
C ILE A 281 -1.77 14.21 -18.58
N THR A 282 -1.50 15.06 -19.56
CA THR A 282 -1.84 14.82 -20.97
C THR A 282 -0.56 14.42 -21.68
N PHE A 283 -0.58 13.26 -22.33
CA PHE A 283 0.56 12.73 -23.08
C PHE A 283 0.03 12.01 -24.32
N ASP A 284 0.17 12.66 -25.47
CA ASP A 284 -0.37 12.17 -26.74
C ASP A 284 0.46 10.99 -27.27
N ALA A 285 -0.16 10.18 -28.14
CA ALA A 285 0.51 9.05 -28.77
C ALA A 285 1.78 9.49 -29.50
N LEU A 286 2.86 8.72 -29.33
CA LEU A 286 4.12 8.97 -29.99
C LEU A 286 4.07 8.46 -31.44
N SER A 287 4.55 9.27 -32.38
CA SER A 287 4.76 8.83 -33.76
C SER A 287 5.87 7.79 -33.83
N VAL A 288 5.80 6.86 -34.78
CA VAL A 288 6.94 5.99 -35.14
C VAL A 288 8.16 6.84 -35.49
N LYS A 289 9.33 6.42 -35.03
CA LYS A 289 10.63 7.06 -35.27
C LYS A 289 11.56 6.15 -36.05
N LYS A 290 12.68 6.69 -36.53
CA LYS A 290 13.74 5.93 -37.20
C LYS A 290 15.03 5.97 -36.42
N ILE A 291 15.88 4.96 -36.65
CA ILE A 291 17.29 5.04 -36.21
C ILE A 291 17.91 6.33 -36.79
N ASN A 292 18.58 7.11 -35.94
CA ASN A 292 19.19 8.42 -36.20
C ASN A 292 18.26 9.64 -36.25
N ASP A 293 16.96 9.50 -35.96
CA ASP A 293 16.13 10.67 -35.67
C ASP A 293 16.72 11.45 -34.47
N LEU A 294 16.72 12.77 -34.56
CA LEU A 294 17.23 13.65 -33.49
C LEU A 294 16.39 13.52 -32.20
N ASP A 295 17.01 13.85 -31.07
CA ASP A 295 16.33 13.96 -29.78
C ASP A 295 15.10 14.85 -29.86
N PHE A 296 13.96 14.33 -29.38
CA PHE A 296 12.68 15.00 -29.51
C PHE A 296 11.95 15.14 -28.17
N ASP A 297 11.18 16.23 -28.05
CA ASP A 297 10.33 16.48 -26.89
C ASP A 297 9.08 15.58 -26.97
N PRO A 298 8.75 14.78 -25.93
CA PRO A 298 7.53 13.97 -25.89
C PRO A 298 6.25 14.79 -25.69
N LYS A 299 6.38 16.07 -25.32
CA LYS A 299 5.29 17.06 -25.18
C LYS A 299 4.22 16.73 -24.13
N ALA A 300 4.51 15.86 -23.15
CA ALA A 300 3.58 15.64 -22.04
C ALA A 300 3.47 16.88 -21.14
N LYS A 301 2.27 17.12 -20.61
CA LYS A 301 1.97 18.29 -19.78
C LYS A 301 1.16 17.88 -18.55
N ALA A 302 1.58 18.37 -17.38
CA ALA A 302 0.75 18.29 -16.17
C ALA A 302 -0.18 19.50 -16.10
N SER A 303 -1.44 19.29 -15.74
CA SER A 303 -2.43 20.37 -15.57
C SER A 303 -2.08 21.37 -14.47
N SER A 304 -1.17 21.01 -13.57
CA SER A 304 -0.62 21.87 -12.52
C SER A 304 0.47 22.84 -13.03
N GLY A 305 1.00 22.61 -14.23
CA GLY A 305 2.20 23.30 -14.74
C GLY A 305 3.52 22.75 -14.18
N LEU A 306 3.49 21.75 -13.29
CA LEU A 306 4.71 21.12 -12.76
C LEU A 306 5.44 20.32 -13.85
N LYS A 307 6.79 20.30 -13.78
CA LYS A 307 7.65 19.58 -14.73
C LYS A 307 7.43 18.08 -14.65
N VAL A 308 6.95 17.48 -15.75
CA VAL A 308 6.82 16.03 -15.88
C VAL A 308 8.18 15.35 -16.04
N LEU A 309 8.26 14.09 -15.61
CA LEU A 309 9.43 13.23 -15.80
C LEU A 309 9.05 12.04 -16.67
N TYR A 310 10.00 11.58 -17.48
CA TYR A 310 9.85 10.42 -18.37
C TYR A 310 10.77 9.28 -17.92
N ASN A 311 10.33 8.06 -18.18
CA ASN A 311 11.10 6.83 -18.05
C ASN A 311 10.85 5.97 -19.31
N SER A 312 11.91 5.34 -19.82
CA SER A 312 11.82 4.32 -20.87
C SER A 312 11.92 2.95 -20.23
N SER A 313 11.05 2.02 -20.63
CA SER A 313 11.10 0.64 -20.16
C SER A 313 12.24 -0.18 -20.78
N ASN A 314 12.92 0.36 -21.79
CA ASN A 314 14.01 -0.30 -22.51
C ASN A 314 14.99 0.74 -23.08
N SER A 315 16.12 0.91 -22.38
CA SER A 315 17.23 1.80 -22.74
C SER A 315 17.98 1.41 -24.01
N THR A 316 17.85 0.15 -24.47
CA THR A 316 18.45 -0.27 -25.75
C THR A 316 17.69 0.29 -26.97
N VAL A 317 16.44 0.72 -26.77
CA VAL A 317 15.62 1.37 -27.81
C VAL A 317 15.66 2.88 -27.65
N ALA A 318 15.40 3.40 -26.45
CA ALA A 318 15.45 4.84 -26.18
C ALA A 318 15.78 5.15 -24.73
N THR A 319 16.50 6.25 -24.51
CA THR A 319 16.79 6.82 -23.18
C THR A 319 16.17 8.20 -23.05
N ILE A 320 16.18 8.74 -21.82
CA ILE A 320 15.71 10.10 -21.53
C ILE A 320 16.94 10.97 -21.22
N LEU A 321 17.22 11.93 -22.10
CA LEU A 321 18.33 12.88 -21.96
C LEU A 321 17.76 14.30 -21.88
N ASP A 322 18.04 15.01 -20.78
CA ASP A 322 17.56 16.37 -20.54
C ASP A 322 16.05 16.59 -20.75
N GLY A 323 15.25 15.56 -20.47
CA GLY A 323 13.79 15.57 -20.62
C GLY A 323 13.29 15.31 -22.05
N LYS A 324 14.19 15.03 -22.99
CA LYS A 324 13.87 14.56 -24.34
C LYS A 324 14.06 13.06 -24.47
N ILE A 325 13.39 12.45 -25.45
CA ILE A 325 13.66 11.08 -25.85
C ILE A 325 14.87 11.09 -26.79
N HIS A 326 15.89 10.31 -26.43
CA HIS A 326 17.06 10.01 -27.25
C HIS A 326 16.93 8.59 -27.81
N ILE A 327 17.06 8.43 -29.12
CA ILE A 327 16.93 7.13 -29.79
C ILE A 327 18.26 6.40 -29.78
N VAL A 328 18.27 5.17 -29.30
CA VAL A 328 19.46 4.32 -29.19
C VAL A 328 19.47 3.24 -30.27
N GLY A 329 18.33 2.61 -30.54
CA GLY A 329 18.24 1.51 -31.50
C GLY A 329 16.81 1.19 -31.93
N ALA A 330 16.68 0.38 -32.98
CA ALA A 330 15.37 -0.12 -33.42
C ALA A 330 14.73 -1.02 -32.37
N GLY A 331 13.41 -1.01 -32.34
CA GLY A 331 12.61 -1.83 -31.43
C GLY A 331 11.40 -1.10 -30.89
N THR A 332 10.91 -1.58 -29.75
CA THR A 332 9.75 -1.00 -29.07
C THR A 332 10.06 -0.80 -27.59
N THR A 333 9.67 0.36 -27.08
CA THR A 333 9.75 0.70 -25.65
C THR A 333 8.49 1.42 -25.22
N VAL A 334 8.15 1.32 -23.94
CA VAL A 334 7.07 2.09 -23.32
C VAL A 334 7.68 3.29 -22.63
N ILE A 335 7.26 4.48 -23.03
CA ILE A 335 7.62 5.73 -22.36
C ILE A 335 6.53 6.03 -21.33
N THR A 336 6.89 6.01 -20.05
CA THR A 336 5.98 6.34 -18.95
C THR A 336 6.28 7.73 -18.40
N THR A 337 5.24 8.55 -18.29
CA THR A 337 5.31 9.91 -17.75
C THR A 337 4.78 9.93 -16.32
N SER A 338 5.44 10.69 -15.45
CA SER A 338 5.10 10.84 -14.03
C SER A 338 5.13 12.30 -13.58
N GLN A 339 4.34 12.60 -12.55
CA GLN A 339 4.32 13.88 -11.84
C GLN A 339 3.91 13.66 -10.39
N MET A 340 4.87 13.72 -9.46
CA MET A 340 4.66 13.44 -8.04
C MET A 340 3.82 14.49 -7.31
N GLY A 341 3.60 15.67 -7.93
CA GLY A 341 2.97 16.78 -7.26
C GLY A 341 3.91 17.47 -6.27
N ASP A 342 3.32 18.29 -5.41
CA ASP A 342 4.05 19.16 -4.48
C ASP A 342 3.19 19.42 -3.23
N THR A 343 3.44 20.53 -2.54
CA THR A 343 2.64 20.93 -1.36
C THR A 343 1.20 21.32 -1.70
N LYS A 344 0.91 21.65 -2.96
CA LYS A 344 -0.39 22.11 -3.46
C LYS A 344 -1.14 21.03 -4.25
N PHE A 345 -0.42 20.17 -4.97
CA PHE A 345 -0.99 19.16 -5.86
C PHE A 345 -0.66 17.74 -5.40
N ASN A 346 -1.64 16.83 -5.52
CA ASN A 346 -1.42 15.38 -5.38
C ASN A 346 -0.59 14.85 -6.56
N SER A 347 0.01 13.66 -6.45
CA SER A 347 0.58 12.99 -7.61
C SER A 347 -0.49 12.79 -8.70
N ALA A 348 -0.09 12.94 -9.96
CA ALA A 348 -0.91 12.53 -11.10
C ALA A 348 -0.83 11.00 -11.28
N ASP A 349 -1.84 10.44 -11.93
CA ASP A 349 -1.78 9.08 -12.45
C ASP A 349 -0.69 9.01 -13.54
N TYR A 350 0.07 7.91 -13.59
CA TYR A 350 1.05 7.65 -14.64
C TYR A 350 0.36 7.54 -16.00
N ILE A 351 0.97 8.10 -17.05
CA ILE A 351 0.48 7.95 -18.43
C ILE A 351 1.60 7.39 -19.29
N SER A 352 1.32 6.34 -20.04
CA SER A 352 2.31 5.64 -20.87
C SER A 352 1.95 5.71 -22.34
N GLN A 353 2.98 5.80 -23.20
CA GLN A 353 2.85 5.74 -24.65
C GLN A 353 3.91 4.81 -25.24
N THR A 354 3.51 4.01 -26.22
CA THR A 354 4.42 3.12 -26.93
C THR A 354 5.23 3.91 -27.95
N LEU A 355 6.54 3.78 -27.91
CA LEU A 355 7.46 4.26 -28.93
C LEU A 355 7.94 3.07 -29.76
N LYS A 356 7.75 3.17 -31.08
CA LYS A 356 8.32 2.26 -32.07
C LYS A 356 9.44 2.98 -32.83
N VAL A 357 10.58 2.32 -32.96
CA VAL A 357 11.73 2.78 -33.75
C VAL A 357 12.03 1.75 -34.84
N ASP A 358 11.98 2.19 -36.09
CA ASP A 358 12.24 1.37 -37.29
C ASP A 358 13.66 1.56 -37.85
#